data_AF-A0A935YME6-F1
#
_entry.id   AF-A0A935YME6-F1
#
_cell.length_a   1.000
_cell.length_b   1.000
_cell.length_c   1.000
_cell.angle_alpha   90.00
_cell.angle_beta   90.00
_cell.angle_gamma   90.00
#
_symmetry.space_group_name_H-M   'P 1'
#
loop_
_entity.id
_entity.type
_entity.pdbx_description
1 polymer ?
#
loop_
_entity_poly.entity_id
_entity_poly.type
_entity_poly.pdbx_seq_one_letter_code
_entity_poly.pdbx_strand_id
1 'polypeptide(L)'
;MADNARQTGVALEKAYQFVVWLVPTVEKFPRAQKFLLGDRIQSAALDILEGLVEATYTRNRAPVLRSVNLKLEKLRLLIRLASDLQILDLRRYEHAARTIDEIGRLVGGWLKASHAPEAV
;
A
#
# COMPACT_ATOMS: atom_id res chain seq x y z
N MET A 1 16.95 -0.29 -18.47
CA MET A 1 16.47 -1.47 -17.73
C MET A 1 16.86 -1.48 -16.24
N ALA A 2 18.05 -1.02 -15.83
CA ALA A 2 18.49 -1.05 -14.43
C ALA A 2 17.69 -0.17 -13.45
N ASP A 3 17.10 0.93 -13.92
CA ASP A 3 16.40 1.91 -13.07
C ASP A 3 15.03 1.41 -12.57
N ASN A 4 14.35 0.63 -13.41
CA ASN A 4 13.03 0.08 -13.10
C ASN A 4 13.11 -0.97 -11.99
N ALA A 5 14.17 -1.79 -11.94
CA ALA A 5 14.37 -2.78 -10.89
C ALA A 5 14.66 -2.15 -9.51
N ARG A 6 15.38 -1.02 -9.48
CA ARG A 6 15.62 -0.26 -8.24
C ARG A 6 14.34 0.38 -7.72
N GLN A 7 13.60 1.11 -8.56
CA GLN A 7 12.28 1.64 -8.20
C GLN A 7 11.31 0.52 -7.83
N THR A 8 11.49 -0.67 -8.43
CA THR A 8 10.71 -1.86 -8.14
C THR A 8 10.88 -2.33 -6.70
N GLY A 9 12.14 -2.46 -6.28
CA GLY A 9 12.48 -2.79 -4.90
C GLY A 9 12.03 -1.74 -3.89
N VAL A 10 12.12 -0.43 -4.21
CA VAL A 10 11.79 0.63 -3.24
C VAL A 10 10.31 0.63 -2.83
N ALA A 11 9.38 0.44 -3.77
CA ALA A 11 7.96 0.42 -3.43
C ALA A 11 7.59 -0.82 -2.59
N LEU A 12 8.16 -1.97 -2.97
CA LEU A 12 7.97 -3.23 -2.26
C LEU A 12 8.52 -3.16 -0.84
N GLU A 13 9.75 -2.66 -0.67
CA GLU A 13 10.38 -2.50 0.64
C GLU A 13 9.58 -1.54 1.52
N LYS A 14 9.12 -0.41 0.99
CA LYS A 14 8.27 0.51 1.75
C LYS A 14 6.94 -0.11 2.16
N ALA A 15 6.30 -0.88 1.28
CA ALA A 15 5.08 -1.60 1.62
C ALA A 15 5.32 -2.64 2.72
N TYR A 16 6.45 -3.37 2.66
CA TYR A 16 6.84 -4.33 3.68
C TYR A 16 7.04 -3.65 5.04
N GLN A 17 7.82 -2.58 5.09
CA GLN A 17 8.04 -1.79 6.32
C GLN A 17 6.72 -1.23 6.88
N PHE A 18 5.82 -0.79 5.99
CA PHE A 18 4.49 -0.34 6.40
C PHE A 18 3.67 -1.46 7.04
N VAL A 19 3.66 -2.67 6.47
CA VAL A 19 2.98 -3.83 7.04
C VAL A 19 3.55 -4.19 8.42
N VAL A 20 4.88 -4.20 8.55
CA VAL A 20 5.57 -4.46 9.83
C VAL A 20 5.12 -3.46 10.92
N TRP A 21 4.94 -2.19 10.56
CA TRP A 21 4.42 -1.17 11.47
C TRP A 21 2.90 -1.30 11.73
N LEU A 22 2.13 -1.69 10.70
CA LEU A 22 0.67 -1.71 10.73
C LEU A 22 0.11 -2.84 11.62
N VAL A 23 0.68 -4.04 11.54
CA VAL A 23 0.22 -5.21 12.30
C VAL A 23 0.14 -4.93 13.82
N PRO A 24 1.23 -4.51 14.50
CA PRO A 24 1.16 -4.19 15.94
C PRO A 24 0.35 -2.92 16.25
N THR A 25 0.12 -2.06 15.26
CA THR A 25 -0.75 -0.89 15.41
C THR A 25 -2.21 -1.30 15.48
N VAL A 26 -2.64 -2.19 14.58
CA VAL A 26 -4.01 -2.73 14.54
C VAL A 26 -4.28 -3.67 15.73
N GLU A 27 -3.27 -4.35 16.25
CA GLU A 27 -3.43 -5.20 17.44
C GLU A 27 -3.94 -4.45 18.68
N LYS A 28 -3.68 -3.13 18.76
CA LYS A 28 -4.10 -2.25 19.84
C LYS A 28 -5.54 -1.75 19.69
N PHE A 29 -6.23 -2.14 18.62
CA PHE A 29 -7.61 -1.73 18.40
C PHE A 29 -8.54 -2.39 19.44
N PRO A 30 -9.66 -1.74 19.81
CA PRO A 30 -10.69 -2.36 20.64
C PRO A 30 -11.16 -3.68 20.00
N ARG A 31 -11.41 -4.71 20.82
CA ARG A 31 -11.76 -6.07 20.36
C ARG A 31 -12.89 -6.09 19.33
N ALA A 32 -13.93 -5.26 19.53
CA ALA A 32 -15.07 -5.16 18.62
C ALA A 32 -14.69 -4.64 17.22
N GLN A 33 -13.71 -3.74 17.13
CA GLN A 33 -13.27 -3.14 15.87
C GLN A 33 -12.10 -3.88 15.24
N LYS A 34 -11.32 -4.63 16.03
CA LYS A 34 -10.19 -5.43 15.55
C LYS A 34 -10.61 -6.45 14.47
N PHE A 35 -11.69 -7.18 14.70
CA PHE A 35 -12.17 -8.21 13.77
C PHE A 35 -12.96 -7.67 12.57
N LEU A 36 -13.31 -6.39 12.56
CA LEU A 36 -14.08 -5.77 11.48
C LEU A 36 -13.22 -4.81 10.67
N LEU A 37 -12.73 -3.76 11.33
CA LEU A 37 -11.93 -2.72 10.69
C LEU A 37 -10.45 -3.13 10.64
N GLY A 38 -9.94 -3.71 11.73
CA GLY A 38 -8.56 -4.15 11.82
C GLY A 38 -8.21 -5.22 10.78
N ASP A 39 -9.03 -6.26 10.68
CA ASP A 39 -8.90 -7.32 9.69
C ASP A 39 -8.88 -6.76 8.26
N ARG A 40 -9.88 -5.95 7.90
CA ARG A 40 -9.94 -5.30 6.57
C ARG A 40 -8.72 -4.44 6.26
N ILE A 41 -8.18 -3.72 7.24
CA ILE A 41 -6.98 -2.90 7.09
C ILE A 41 -5.76 -3.78 6.84
N GLN A 42 -5.58 -4.85 7.62
CA GLN A 42 -4.46 -5.78 7.47
C GLN A 42 -4.53 -6.52 6.13
N SER A 43 -5.69 -7.06 5.76
CA SER A 43 -5.88 -7.72 4.46
C SER A 43 -5.59 -6.78 3.31
N ALA A 44 -6.08 -5.53 3.35
CA ALA A 44 -5.78 -4.55 2.30
C ALA A 44 -4.28 -4.24 2.18
N ALA A 45 -3.56 -4.16 3.29
CA ALA A 45 -2.12 -3.92 3.29
C ALA A 45 -1.32 -5.12 2.75
N LEU A 46 -1.71 -6.35 3.12
CA LEU A 46 -1.12 -7.58 2.58
C LEU A 46 -1.40 -7.72 1.09
N ASP A 47 -2.63 -7.47 0.66
CA ASP A 47 -3.05 -7.46 -0.74
C ASP A 47 -2.25 -6.47 -1.62
N ILE A 48 -1.82 -5.35 -1.03
CA ILE A 48 -0.95 -4.36 -1.68
C ILE A 48 0.47 -4.94 -1.80
N LEU A 49 1.00 -5.50 -0.71
CA LEU A 49 2.32 -6.12 -0.71
C LEU A 49 2.43 -7.25 -1.74
N GLU A 50 1.47 -8.17 -1.74
CA GLU A 50 1.38 -9.27 -2.69
C GLU A 50 1.25 -8.77 -4.14
N GLY A 51 0.41 -7.76 -4.37
CA GLY A 51 0.27 -7.16 -5.70
C GLY A 51 1.56 -6.48 -6.20
N LEU A 52 2.36 -5.89 -5.30
CA LEU A 52 3.67 -5.33 -5.65
C LEU A 52 4.69 -6.42 -5.99
N VAL A 53 4.65 -7.56 -5.26
CA VAL A 53 5.44 -8.75 -5.61
C VAL A 53 5.03 -9.24 -7.00
N GLU A 54 3.74 -9.44 -7.25
CA GLU A 54 3.24 -9.90 -8.55
C GLU A 54 3.65 -8.96 -9.70
N ALA A 55 3.53 -7.64 -9.48
CA ALA A 55 3.92 -6.64 -10.46
C ALA A 55 5.44 -6.62 -10.74
N THR A 56 6.26 -7.10 -9.80
CA THR A 56 7.72 -7.23 -9.96
C THR A 56 8.08 -8.34 -10.94
N TYR A 57 7.37 -9.45 -10.89
CA TYR A 57 7.67 -10.65 -11.69
C TYR A 57 6.83 -10.76 -12.98
N THR A 58 5.86 -9.88 -13.17
CA THR A 58 4.98 -9.88 -14.34
C THR A 58 5.48 -8.95 -15.45
N ARG A 59 5.44 -9.43 -16.71
CA ARG A 59 5.75 -8.60 -17.90
C ARG A 59 4.71 -7.49 -18.08
N ASN A 60 3.43 -7.85 -18.11
CA ASN A 60 2.32 -6.90 -18.18
C ASN A 60 1.88 -6.46 -16.78
N ARG A 61 2.65 -5.57 -16.15
CA ARG A 61 2.39 -5.13 -14.77
C ARG A 61 1.27 -4.08 -14.63
N ALA A 62 0.83 -3.45 -15.72
CA ALA A 62 -0.11 -2.33 -15.65
C ALA A 62 -1.48 -2.68 -15.02
N PRO A 63 -2.13 -3.81 -15.32
CA PRO A 63 -3.36 -4.23 -14.64
C PRO A 63 -3.17 -4.46 -13.14
N VAL A 64 -2.06 -5.12 -12.76
CA VAL A 64 -1.72 -5.41 -11.36
C VAL A 64 -1.50 -4.11 -10.60
N LEU A 65 -0.71 -3.18 -11.15
CA LEU A 65 -0.45 -1.89 -10.52
C LEU A 65 -1.71 -1.02 -10.41
N ARG A 66 -2.64 -1.08 -11.37
CA ARG A 66 -3.95 -0.42 -11.26
C ARG A 66 -4.77 -1.00 -10.10
N SER A 67 -4.75 -2.33 -9.93
CA SER A 67 -5.39 -3.00 -8.80
C SER A 67 -4.76 -2.60 -7.47
N VAL A 68 -3.43 -2.56 -7.38
CA VAL A 68 -2.68 -2.09 -6.21
C VAL A 68 -3.05 -0.64 -5.87
N ASN A 69 -3.12 0.24 -6.87
CA ASN A 69 -3.50 1.64 -6.66
C ASN A 69 -4.92 1.77 -6.07
N LEU A 70 -5.88 0.97 -6.55
CA LEU A 70 -7.22 0.94 -5.97
C LEU A 70 -7.21 0.44 -4.52
N LYS A 71 -6.39 -0.57 -4.21
CA LYS A 71 -6.24 -1.09 -2.84
C LYS A 71 -5.62 -0.06 -1.90
N LEU A 72 -4.64 0.73 -2.36
CA LEU A 72 -4.06 1.85 -1.61
C LEU A 72 -5.12 2.89 -1.23
N GLU A 73 -6.01 3.25 -2.17
CA GLU A 73 -7.10 4.19 -1.88
C GLU A 73 -8.13 3.60 -0.90
N LYS A 74 -8.46 2.31 -1.01
CA LYS A 74 -9.29 1.63 -0.01
C LYS A 74 -8.64 1.68 1.37
N LEU A 75 -7.35 1.35 1.46
CA LEU A 75 -6.59 1.38 2.72
C LEU A 75 -6.57 2.80 3.32
N ARG A 76 -6.37 3.84 2.50
CA ARG A 76 -6.42 5.24 2.93
C ARG A 76 -7.74 5.60 3.60
N LEU A 77 -8.85 5.20 2.99
CA LEU A 77 -10.19 5.45 3.53
C LEU A 77 -10.44 4.66 4.83
N LEU A 78 -10.00 3.41 4.91
CA LEU A 78 -10.14 2.60 6.13
C LEU A 78 -9.33 3.18 7.30
N ILE A 79 -8.11 3.67 7.04
CA ILE A 79 -7.27 4.34 8.04
C ILE A 79 -7.88 5.66 8.49
N ARG A 80 -8.46 6.43 7.56
CA ARG A 80 -9.22 7.66 7.90
C ARG A 80 -10.42 7.34 8.79
N LEU A 81 -11.21 6.34 8.42
CA LEU A 81 -12.34 5.88 9.21
C LEU A 81 -11.91 5.46 10.62
N ALA A 82 -10.79 4.73 10.76
CA ALA A 82 -10.25 4.37 12.07
C ALA A 82 -9.88 5.60 12.91
N SER A 83 -9.38 6.66 12.28
CA SER A 83 -9.07 7.92 12.96
C SER A 83 -10.33 8.70 13.34
N ASP A 84 -11.31 8.82 12.44
CA ASP A 84 -12.58 9.50 12.69
C ASP A 84 -13.35 8.83 13.84
N LEU A 85 -13.30 7.49 13.93
CA LEU A 85 -13.86 6.70 15.04
C LEU A 85 -13.02 6.76 16.33
N GLN A 86 -11.94 7.56 16.37
CA GLN A 86 -11.03 7.69 17.51
C GLN A 86 -10.35 6.37 17.94
N ILE A 87 -10.28 5.40 17.02
CA ILE A 87 -9.57 4.12 17.24
C ILE A 87 -8.07 4.29 17.03
N LEU A 88 -7.71 5.13 16.04
CA LEU A 88 -6.33 5.45 15.68
C LEU A 88 -6.03 6.91 16.03
N ASP A 89 -5.00 7.14 16.85
CA ASP A 89 -4.57 8.48 17.21
C ASP A 89 -3.99 9.23 16.01
N LEU A 90 -4.01 10.57 16.10
CA LEU A 90 -3.59 11.46 15.03
C LEU A 90 -2.14 11.20 14.56
N ARG A 91 -1.21 10.90 15.48
CA ARG A 91 0.20 10.67 15.13
C ARG A 91 0.36 9.40 14.29
N ARG A 92 -0.36 8.33 14.64
CA ARG A 92 -0.36 7.08 13.85
C ARG A 92 -1.11 7.26 12.53
N TYR A 93 -2.21 7.99 12.52
CA TYR A 93 -2.94 8.34 11.30
C TYR A 93 -2.03 9.09 10.32
N GLU A 94 -1.33 10.13 10.78
CA GLU A 94 -0.41 10.90 9.95
C GLU A 94 0.73 10.04 9.38
N HIS A 95 1.32 9.18 10.21
CA HIS A 95 2.35 8.25 9.74
C HIS A 95 1.80 7.33 8.65
N ALA A 96 0.62 6.74 8.86
CA ALA A 96 0.00 5.87 7.88
C ALA A 96 -0.33 6.61 6.58
N ALA A 97 -0.94 7.79 6.65
CA ALA A 97 -1.31 8.59 5.50
C ALA A 97 -0.08 8.96 4.65
N ARG A 98 1.00 9.45 5.29
CA ARG A 98 2.25 9.78 4.59
C ARG A 98 2.88 8.56 3.91
N THR A 99 2.93 7.42 4.61
CA THR A 99 3.52 6.20 4.06
C THR A 99 2.69 5.65 2.89
N ILE A 100 1.36 5.67 2.99
CA ILE A 100 0.46 5.29 1.88
C ILE A 100 0.65 6.21 0.67
N ASP A 101 0.77 7.52 0.88
CA ASP A 101 1.06 8.50 -0.18
C ASP A 101 2.41 8.27 -0.87
N GLU A 102 3.44 7.94 -0.10
CA GLU A 102 4.75 7.58 -0.64
C GLU A 102 4.69 6.32 -1.52
N ILE A 103 4.03 5.27 -1.04
CA ILE A 103 3.85 4.03 -1.82
C ILE A 103 3.05 4.32 -3.09
N GLY A 104 1.97 5.09 -3.00
CA GLY A 104 1.15 5.49 -4.15
C GLY A 104 1.93 6.27 -5.21
N ARG A 105 2.81 7.19 -4.80
CA ARG A 105 3.70 7.90 -5.74
C ARG A 105 4.66 6.96 -6.47
N LEU A 106 5.22 5.97 -5.76
CA LEU A 106 6.11 4.97 -6.37
C LEU A 106 5.35 4.06 -7.36
N VAL A 107 4.15 3.60 -6.99
CA VAL A 107 3.27 2.81 -7.87
C VAL A 107 2.88 3.61 -9.12
N GLY A 108 2.52 4.88 -8.95
CA GLY A 108 2.22 5.79 -10.06
C GLY A 108 3.42 6.00 -10.99
N GLY A 109 4.64 6.06 -10.43
CA GLY A 109 5.89 6.09 -11.18
C GLY A 109 6.06 4.87 -12.09
N TRP A 110 5.85 3.66 -11.56
CA TRP A 110 5.92 2.45 -12.37
C TRP A 110 4.83 2.37 -13.43
N LEU A 111 3.61 2.80 -13.12
CA LEU A 111 2.53 2.82 -14.10
C LEU A 111 2.90 3.66 -15.31
N LYS A 112 3.50 4.84 -15.08
CA LYS A 112 4.00 5.71 -16.16
C LYS A 112 5.14 5.04 -16.94
N ALA A 113 6.11 4.43 -16.24
CA ALA A 113 7.21 3.71 -16.89
C ALA A 113 6.73 2.50 -17.71
N SER A 114 5.61 1.88 -17.32
CA SER A 114 5.02 0.73 -18.04
C SER A 114 4.21 1.12 -19.26
N HIS A 115 3.87 2.41 -19.44
CA HIS A 115 3.17 2.92 -20.62
C HIS A 115 4.10 3.68 -21.57
N ALA A 116 5.40 3.78 -21.27
CA ALA A 116 6.35 4.34 -22.23
C ALA A 116 6.40 3.42 -23.46
N PRO A 117 6.13 3.94 -24.68
CA PRO A 117 6.27 3.12 -25.88
C PRO A 117 7.73 2.64 -25.95
N GLU A 118 7.93 1.33 -26.17
CA GLU A 118 9.23 0.81 -26.56
C GLU A 118 9.68 1.63 -27.77
N ALA A 119 10.72 2.43 -27.59
CA ALA A 119 11.28 3.23 -28.67
C ALA A 119 11.72 2.26 -29.78
N VAL A 120 11.03 2.35 -30.92
CA VAL A 120 11.35 1.69 -32.19
C VAL A 120 12.64 2.27 -32.75
#